data_AF-A0A850MDJ4-F1
#
_entry.id   AF-A0A850MDJ4-F1
#
_cell.length_a   1.000
_cell.length_b   1.000
_cell.length_c   1.000
_cell.angle_alpha   90.00
_cell.angle_beta   90.00
_cell.angle_gamma   90.00
#
_symmetry.space_group_name_H-M   'P 1'
#
loop_
_entity.id
_entity.type
_entity.pdbx_description
1 polymer ?
#
loop_
_entity_poly.entity_id
_entity_poly.type
_entity_poly.pdbx_seq_one_letter_code
_entity_poly.pdbx_strand_id
1 'polypeptide(L)'
;MAKIIRHYYHFPIPSVLTRIIDNPIRRKFIQRPKDVVERMQLKPGMIVVEIGPGKGNYTKAVANNILPDGKVFACDIQESVIERLKKLIEKEGIPNIIPK
;
A
#
# COMPACT_ATOMS: atom_id res chain seq x y z
N MET A 1 -10.61 -13.41 -21.32
CA MET A 1 -11.64 -12.35 -21.41
C MET A 1 -11.28 -11.07 -20.64
N ALA A 2 -10.97 -11.10 -19.34
CA ALA A 2 -10.69 -9.89 -18.54
C ALA A 2 -9.53 -8.99 -19.04
N LYS A 3 -8.52 -9.57 -19.74
CA LYS A 3 -7.41 -8.81 -20.32
C LYS A 3 -7.82 -7.87 -21.46
N ILE A 4 -8.80 -8.25 -22.28
CA ILE A 4 -9.23 -7.46 -23.46
C ILE A 4 -10.11 -6.29 -23.01
N ILE A 5 -11.00 -6.52 -22.05
CA ILE A 5 -11.88 -5.46 -21.50
C ILE A 5 -11.06 -4.39 -20.77
N ARG A 6 -9.98 -4.77 -20.05
CA ARG A 6 -9.03 -3.85 -19.41
C ARG A 6 -8.23 -2.98 -20.38
N HIS A 7 -8.13 -3.35 -21.65
CA HIS A 7 -7.43 -2.56 -22.66
C HIS A 7 -8.27 -1.35 -23.11
N TYR A 8 -9.59 -1.48 -23.11
CA TYR A 8 -10.52 -0.44 -23.58
C TYR A 8 -11.18 0.34 -22.44
N TYR A 9 -11.34 -0.27 -21.26
CA TYR A 9 -11.85 0.39 -20.05
C TYR A 9 -10.83 0.28 -18.92
N HIS A 10 -10.11 1.38 -18.67
CA HIS A 10 -9.22 1.54 -17.51
C HIS A 10 -10.02 1.79 -16.23
N PHE A 11 -10.88 0.85 -15.84
CA PHE A 11 -11.56 0.92 -14.55
C PHE A 11 -10.65 0.30 -13.48
N PRO A 12 -10.37 0.99 -12.35
CA PRO A 12 -9.67 0.38 -11.24
C PRO A 12 -10.40 -0.88 -10.78
N ILE A 13 -9.66 -1.86 -10.26
CA ILE A 13 -10.30 -3.06 -9.72
C ILE A 13 -11.28 -2.61 -8.63
N PRO A 14 -12.58 -2.93 -8.75
CA PRO A 14 -13.57 -2.50 -7.77
C PRO A 14 -13.09 -2.86 -6.37
N SER A 15 -13.18 -1.93 -5.43
CA SER A 15 -12.67 -2.09 -4.07
C SER A 15 -13.14 -3.38 -3.39
N VAL A 16 -14.34 -3.87 -3.72
CA VAL A 16 -14.91 -5.15 -3.27
C VAL A 16 -14.06 -6.37 -3.68
N LEU A 17 -13.43 -6.36 -4.86
CA LEU A 17 -12.56 -7.43 -5.36
C LEU A 17 -11.14 -7.41 -4.77
N THR A 18 -10.75 -6.38 -3.99
CA THR A 18 -9.45 -6.42 -3.28
C THR A 18 -9.32 -7.64 -2.38
N ARG A 19 -10.43 -8.17 -1.86
CA ARG A 19 -10.45 -9.37 -1.00
C ARG A 19 -9.93 -10.63 -1.70
N ILE A 20 -10.03 -10.70 -3.04
CA ILE A 20 -9.54 -11.81 -3.86
C ILE A 20 -8.02 -11.70 -4.08
N ILE A 21 -7.52 -10.48 -4.26
CA ILE A 21 -6.08 -10.22 -4.38
C ILE A 21 -5.38 -10.41 -3.03
N ASP A 22 -6.09 -10.04 -1.96
CA ASP A 22 -5.59 -10.04 -0.61
C ASP A 22 -5.72 -11.43 0.03
N ASN A 23 -5.10 -12.43 -0.60
CA ASN A 23 -4.99 -13.80 -0.09
C ASN A 23 -3.98 -13.86 1.08
N PRO A 24 -4.42 -14.18 2.31
CA PRO A 24 -3.54 -14.25 3.49
C PRO A 24 -2.44 -15.30 3.38
N ILE A 25 -2.65 -16.37 2.61
CA ILE A 25 -1.64 -17.41 2.36
C ILE A 25 -0.49 -16.82 1.52
N ARG A 26 -0.82 -16.08 0.46
CA ARG A 26 0.18 -15.41 -0.37
C ARG A 26 1.00 -14.38 0.43
N ARG A 27 0.34 -13.62 1.32
CA ARG A 27 1.01 -12.65 2.21
C ARG A 27 1.93 -13.32 3.25
N LYS A 28 1.53 -14.47 3.79
CA LYS A 28 2.29 -15.15 4.85
C LYS A 28 3.48 -15.95 4.30
N PHE A 29 3.35 -16.52 3.10
CA PHE A 29 4.32 -17.49 2.59
C PHE A 29 5.07 -17.06 1.32
N ILE A 30 4.60 -16.06 0.56
CA ILE A 30 5.19 -15.71 -0.75
C ILE A 30 5.64 -14.24 -0.80
N GLN A 31 4.83 -13.31 -0.30
CA GLN A 31 5.11 -11.87 -0.31
C GLN A 31 4.96 -11.28 1.10
N ARG A 32 5.88 -11.64 1.99
CA ARG A 32 5.90 -11.05 3.34
C ARG A 32 6.33 -9.58 3.23
N PRO A 33 5.59 -8.63 3.81
CA PRO A 33 5.93 -7.21 3.71
C PRO A 33 7.34 -6.87 4.16
N LYS A 34 7.83 -7.54 5.22
CA LYS A 34 9.19 -7.34 5.74
C LYS A 34 10.26 -7.68 4.69
N ASP A 35 10.17 -8.86 4.07
CA ASP A 35 11.14 -9.33 3.08
C ASP A 35 11.15 -8.45 1.82
N VAL A 36 9.97 -7.97 1.42
CA VAL A 36 9.85 -7.08 0.26
C VAL A 36 10.52 -5.74 0.53
N VAL A 37 10.30 -5.18 1.72
CA VAL A 37 10.89 -3.90 2.12
C VAL A 37 12.40 -4.01 2.35
N GLU A 38 12.89 -5.12 2.89
CA GLU A 38 14.33 -5.36 3.10
C GLU A 38 15.11 -5.31 1.77
N ARG A 39 14.53 -5.83 0.69
CA ARG A 39 15.14 -5.78 -0.66
C ARG A 39 15.21 -4.37 -1.24
N MET A 40 14.39 -3.44 -0.76
CA MET A 40 14.35 -2.05 -1.23
C MET A 40 15.49 -1.21 -0.64
N GLN A 41 16.24 -1.72 0.33
CA GLN A 41 17.37 -1.03 0.98
C GLN A 41 16.98 0.38 1.48
N LEU A 42 15.77 0.49 2.02
CA LEU A 42 15.27 1.74 2.59
C LEU A 42 16.16 2.20 3.75
N LYS A 43 16.29 3.52 3.88
CA LYS A 43 17.08 4.13 4.95
C LYS A 43 16.23 5.15 5.71
N PRO A 44 16.56 5.39 6.99
CA PRO A 44 15.99 6.50 7.75
C PRO A 44 16.05 7.83 6.97
N GLY A 45 15.01 8.65 7.10
CA GLY A 45 14.91 9.97 6.46
C GLY A 45 14.49 9.96 4.99
N MET A 46 14.36 8.78 4.34
CA MET A 46 13.92 8.71 2.96
C MET A 46 12.48 9.18 2.77
N ILE A 47 12.21 9.78 1.61
CA ILE A 47 10.85 10.09 1.15
C ILE A 47 10.47 9.05 0.08
N VAL A 48 9.40 8.32 0.32
CA VAL A 48 8.93 7.23 -0.55
C VAL A 48 7.55 7.58 -1.10
N VAL A 49 7.33 7.30 -2.38
CA VAL A 49 6.00 7.32 -2.99
C VAL A 49 5.54 5.88 -3.19
N GLU A 50 4.37 5.54 -2.64
CA GLU A 50 3.72 4.26 -2.85
C GLU A 50 2.48 4.45 -3.72
N ILE A 51 2.44 3.76 -4.86
CA ILE A 51 1.32 3.77 -5.79
C ILE A 51 0.43 2.57 -5.50
N GLY A 52 -0.83 2.81 -5.17
CA GLY A 52 -1.80 1.76 -4.86
C GLY A 52 -1.55 1.09 -3.52
N PRO A 53 -1.63 1.82 -2.38
CA PRO A 53 -1.37 1.27 -1.04
C PRO A 53 -2.35 0.16 -0.63
N GLY A 54 -3.52 0.08 -1.30
CA GLY A 54 -4.53 -0.94 -1.04
C GLY A 54 -4.96 -0.96 0.43
N LYS A 55 -4.62 -2.02 1.16
CA LYS A 55 -4.96 -2.13 2.59
C LYS A 55 -3.91 -1.57 3.55
N GLY A 56 -2.78 -1.07 3.04
CA GLY A 56 -1.70 -0.49 3.85
C GLY A 56 -0.68 -1.51 4.38
N ASN A 57 -0.70 -2.76 3.92
CA ASN A 57 0.19 -3.82 4.45
C ASN A 57 1.68 -3.51 4.19
N TYR A 58 2.01 -3.03 3.00
CA TYR A 58 3.38 -2.66 2.63
C TYR A 58 3.69 -1.23 3.08
N THR A 59 2.74 -0.30 2.96
CA THR A 59 2.83 1.08 3.45
C THR A 59 3.39 1.16 4.87
N LYS A 60 2.86 0.36 5.80
CA LYS A 60 3.35 0.34 7.19
C LYS A 60 4.76 -0.20 7.32
N ALA A 61 5.09 -1.26 6.57
CA ALA A 61 6.43 -1.84 6.59
C ALA A 61 7.46 -0.84 6.05
N VAL A 62 7.14 -0.14 4.95
CA VAL A 62 7.96 0.95 4.38
C VAL A 62 8.11 2.07 5.40
N ALA A 63 6.99 2.56 5.96
CA ALA A 63 6.97 3.66 6.92
C ALA A 63 7.84 3.39 8.15
N ASN A 64 7.85 2.16 8.67
CA ASN A 64 8.68 1.78 9.81
C ASN A 64 10.19 1.73 9.47
N ASN A 65 10.57 1.34 8.24
CA ASN A 65 11.98 1.19 7.86
C ASN A 65 12.67 2.53 7.54
N ILE A 66 11.89 3.57 7.27
CA ILE A 66 12.40 4.92 6.97
C ILE A 66 12.39 5.85 8.19
N LEU A 67 12.02 5.35 9.37
CA LEU A 67 12.15 6.11 10.61
C LEU A 67 13.61 6.17 11.10
N PRO A 68 14.02 7.23 11.82
CA PRO A 68 13.29 8.49 12.01
C PRO A 68 13.22 9.35 10.74
N ASP A 69 12.37 10.38 10.76
CA ASP A 69 12.26 11.48 9.79
C ASP A 69 11.82 11.15 8.35
N GLY A 70 11.72 9.87 7.97
CA GLY A 70 11.22 9.48 6.64
C GLY A 70 9.71 9.64 6.50
N LYS A 71 9.24 9.81 5.26
CA LYS A 71 7.81 10.00 4.92
C LYS A 71 7.37 9.10 3.78
N VAL A 72 6.17 8.55 3.87
CA VAL A 72 5.53 7.79 2.77
C VAL A 72 4.35 8.58 2.22
N PHE A 73 4.39 8.93 0.94
CA PHE A 73 3.23 9.46 0.21
C PHE A 73 2.50 8.30 -0.45
N ALA A 74 1.32 7.95 0.07
CA ALA A 74 0.55 6.81 -0.38
C ALA A 74 -0.59 7.28 -1.30
N CYS A 75 -0.43 7.05 -2.61
CA CYS A 75 -1.30 7.59 -3.65
C CYS A 75 -2.20 6.50 -4.25
N ASP A 76 -3.51 6.76 -4.37
CA ASP A 76 -4.45 5.88 -5.08
C ASP A 76 -5.48 6.72 -5.85
N ILE A 77 -5.89 6.24 -7.03
CA ILE A 77 -6.95 6.89 -7.81
C ILE A 77 -8.33 6.65 -7.21
N GLN A 78 -8.48 5.63 -6.35
CA GLN A 78 -9.72 5.32 -5.66
C GLN A 78 -9.75 6.03 -4.30
N GLU A 79 -10.56 7.07 -4.18
CA GLU A 79 -10.75 7.83 -2.93
C GLU A 79 -11.12 6.92 -1.74
N SER A 80 -11.91 5.86 -1.98
CA SER A 80 -12.28 4.89 -0.93
C SER A 80 -11.08 4.15 -0.33
N VAL A 81 -10.01 3.95 -1.09
CA VAL A 81 -8.76 3.34 -0.60
C VAL A 81 -8.02 4.31 0.30
N ILE A 82 -7.92 5.58 -0.11
CA ILE A 82 -7.29 6.65 0.66
C ILE A 82 -8.02 6.88 1.98
N GLU A 83 -9.35 6.92 1.96
CA GLU A 83 -10.16 7.09 3.17
C GLU A 83 -9.99 5.92 4.16
N ARG A 84 -9.92 4.69 3.63
CA ARG A 84 -9.62 3.51 4.45
C ARG A 84 -8.21 3.59 5.06
N LEU A 85 -7.23 4.06 4.29
CA LEU A 85 -5.86 4.23 4.78
C LEU A 85 -5.77 5.30 5.87
N LYS A 86 -6.45 6.45 5.71
CA LYS A 86 -6.55 7.50 6.74
C LYS A 86 -7.04 6.94 8.09
N LYS A 87 -8.17 6.22 8.07
CA LYS A 87 -8.71 5.56 9.26
C LYS A 87 -7.75 4.56 9.89
N LEU A 88 -6.99 3.84 9.07
CA LEU A 88 -5.98 2.88 9.55
C LEU A 88 -4.84 3.60 10.27
N ILE A 89 -4.27 4.64 9.66
CA ILE A 89 -3.11 5.36 10.22
C ILE A 89 -3.47 6.17 11.46
N GLU A 90 -4.68 6.73 11.53
CA GLU A 90 -5.20 7.41 12.73
C GLU A 90 -5.38 6.41 13.86
N LYS A 91 -6.00 5.26 13.58
CA LYS A 91 -6.21 4.20 14.57
C LYS A 91 -4.90 3.63 15.12
N GLU A 92 -3.89 3.46 14.27
CA GLU A 92 -2.59 2.88 14.65
C GLU A 92 -1.55 3.94 15.08
N GLY A 93 -1.86 5.23 14.99
CA GLY A 93 -0.95 6.31 15.38
C GLY A 93 0.32 6.38 14.55
N ILE A 94 0.22 6.26 13.22
CA ILE A 94 1.38 6.27 12.30
C ILE A 94 1.45 7.60 11.55
N PRO A 95 2.18 8.61 12.07
CA PRO A 95 2.10 9.99 11.57
C PRO A 95 2.91 10.23 10.28
N ASN A 96 3.82 9.33 9.92
CA ASN A 96 4.74 9.53 8.79
C ASN A 96 4.22 8.97 7.46
N ILE A 97 2.96 8.52 7.42
CA ILE A 97 2.24 8.14 6.20
C ILE A 97 1.31 9.30 5.82
N ILE A 98 1.42 9.79 4.58
CA ILE A 98 0.66 10.90 4.01
C ILE A 98 -0.23 10.34 2.89
N PRO A 99 -1.53 10.12 3.14
CA PRO A 99 -2.47 9.64 2.12
C PRO A 99 -2.74 10.74 1.09
N LYS A 100 -2.66 10.41 -0.20
CA LYS A 100 -2.84 11.32 -1.33
C LYS A 100 -3.83 10.79 -2.36
#